data_AF-A0A7J6QEU8-F1
#
_entry.id   AF-A0A7J6QEU8-F1
#
_cell.length_a   1.000
_cell.length_b   1.000
_cell.length_c   1.000
_cell.angle_alpha   90.00
_cell.angle_beta   90.00
_cell.angle_gamma   90.00
#
_symmetry.space_group_name_H-M   'P 1'
#
loop_
_entity.id
_entity.type
_entity.pdbx_description
1 polymer ?
#
loop_
_entity_poly.entity_id
_entity_poly.type
_entity_poly.pdbx_seq_one_letter_code
_entity_poly.pdbx_strand_id
1 'polypeptide(L)'
;MRMLEDLRRPIQSYYACFSFTQLPMLPILLFFSLSVGVHGHGFMTNPPARNKAAHPDNYYCPQCGNSVGAVGRIQAKGAPFPDNHDAEGTHGLCGDPWEGGKGDLLPLNQQTFMKEGPIVATYSRGQTVEIDMHLTVHHWGHFEFR
;
A
#
# COMPACT_ATOMS: atom_id res chain seq x y z
N MET A 1 -77.05 56.27 -24.44
CA MET A 1 -77.17 55.31 -23.32
C MET A 1 -75.81 54.64 -23.16
N ARG A 2 -75.02 55.07 -22.17
CA ARG A 2 -73.67 54.54 -21.89
C ARG A 2 -73.81 53.19 -21.19
N MET A 3 -73.16 52.15 -21.71
CA MET A 3 -72.81 50.98 -20.92
C MET A 3 -71.28 50.89 -20.85
N LEU A 4 -70.80 50.85 -19.61
CA LEU A 4 -69.42 50.64 -19.20
C LEU A 4 -69.23 49.13 -19.03
N GLU A 5 -68.29 48.54 -19.76
CA GLU A 5 -67.74 47.20 -19.50
C GLU A 5 -66.21 47.33 -19.55
N ASP A 6 -65.56 47.27 -18.40
CA ASP A 6 -64.98 46.07 -17.77
C ASP A 6 -63.59 45.74 -18.35
N LEU A 7 -62.56 46.38 -17.80
CA LEU A 7 -61.16 46.01 -18.00
C LEU A 7 -60.61 45.45 -16.68
N ARG A 8 -61.02 44.24 -16.33
CA ARG A 8 -60.25 43.40 -15.40
C ARG A 8 -58.94 42.97 -16.06
N ARG A 9 -57.82 43.47 -15.55
CA ARG A 9 -56.50 42.89 -15.81
C ARG A 9 -56.11 41.99 -14.62
N PRO A 10 -55.79 40.71 -14.82
CA PRO A 10 -55.19 39.91 -13.76
C PRO A 10 -53.70 40.27 -13.65
N ILE A 11 -53.25 40.53 -12.42
CA ILE A 11 -51.85 40.66 -12.04
C ILE A 11 -51.27 39.23 -12.01
N GLN A 12 -50.48 38.86 -13.01
CA GLN A 12 -49.72 37.61 -12.97
C GLN A 12 -48.50 37.79 -12.04
N SER A 13 -48.61 37.30 -10.81
CA SER A 13 -47.47 37.11 -9.91
C SER A 13 -46.58 36.00 -10.46
N TYR A 14 -45.43 36.37 -11.03
CA TYR A 14 -44.36 35.45 -11.36
C TYR A 14 -43.62 35.05 -10.07
N TYR A 15 -44.11 34.01 -9.38
CA TYR A 15 -43.27 33.28 -8.43
C TYR A 15 -42.34 32.37 -9.24
N ALA A 16 -41.11 32.83 -9.46
CA ALA A 16 -40.05 31.99 -10.01
C ALA A 16 -39.67 30.94 -8.95
N CYS A 17 -40.26 29.74 -9.06
CA CYS A 17 -39.82 28.57 -8.33
C CYS A 17 -38.46 28.18 -8.89
N PHE A 18 -37.38 28.64 -8.26
CA PHE A 18 -36.03 28.12 -8.52
C PHE A 18 -36.01 26.65 -8.08
N SER A 19 -36.31 25.77 -9.04
CA SER A 19 -36.04 24.35 -8.89
C SER A 19 -34.54 24.21 -8.72
N PHE A 20 -34.10 23.80 -7.53
CA PHE A 20 -32.73 23.38 -7.30
C PHE A 20 -32.48 22.18 -8.21
N THR A 21 -32.06 22.45 -9.45
CA THR A 21 -31.63 21.45 -10.42
C THR A 21 -30.56 20.64 -9.74
N GLN A 22 -30.80 19.33 -9.64
CA GLN A 22 -29.91 18.33 -9.07
C GLN A 22 -28.46 18.66 -9.46
N LEU A 23 -27.67 19.18 -8.52
CA LEU A 23 -26.22 19.23 -8.67
C LEU A 23 -25.81 17.82 -9.10
N PRO A 24 -25.00 17.66 -10.15
CA PRO A 24 -24.72 16.36 -10.72
C PRO A 24 -23.88 15.57 -9.71
N MET A 25 -24.55 14.86 -8.81
CA MET A 25 -23.95 14.08 -7.73
C MET A 25 -23.09 12.95 -8.28
N LEU A 26 -23.46 12.43 -9.45
CA LEU A 26 -22.81 11.31 -10.12
C LEU A 26 -21.36 11.62 -10.57
N PRO A 27 -21.05 12.71 -11.30
CA PRO A 27 -19.67 13.05 -11.62
C PRO A 27 -18.84 13.41 -10.39
N ILE A 28 -19.44 13.96 -9.33
CA ILE A 28 -18.74 14.23 -8.07
C ILE A 28 -18.34 12.91 -7.39
N LEU A 29 -19.26 11.94 -7.30
CA LEU A 29 -18.99 10.60 -6.78
C LEU A 29 -17.97 9.83 -7.64
N LEU A 30 -18.06 9.94 -8.97
CA LEU A 30 -17.07 9.37 -9.90
C LEU A 30 -15.67 9.96 -9.72
N PHE A 31 -15.58 11.27 -9.46
CA PHE A 31 -14.30 11.94 -9.20
C PHE A 31 -13.68 11.49 -7.86
N PHE A 32 -14.48 11.30 -6.81
CA PHE A 32 -14.00 10.73 -5.54
C PHE A 32 -13.70 9.22 -5.62
N SER A 33 -14.21 8.52 -6.63
CA SER A 33 -13.90 7.11 -6.90
C SER A 33 -12.60 6.87 -7.68
N LEU A 34 -11.88 7.95 -8.03
CA LEU A 34 -10.49 7.85 -8.49
C LEU A 34 -9.63 7.34 -7.33
N SER A 35 -9.57 6.02 -7.21
CA SER A 35 -8.84 5.28 -6.19
C SER A 35 -7.38 5.70 -6.18
N VAL A 36 -6.98 6.41 -5.13
CA VAL A 36 -5.58 6.60 -4.79
C VAL A 36 -5.01 5.22 -4.43
N GLY A 37 -4.12 4.70 -5.27
CA GLY A 37 -3.36 3.51 -4.93
C GLY A 37 -2.50 3.81 -3.72
N VAL A 38 -2.81 3.20 -2.58
CA VAL A 38 -1.96 3.26 -1.39
C VAL A 38 -0.98 2.09 -1.45
N HIS A 39 0.30 2.39 -1.67
CA HIS A 39 1.37 1.39 -1.65
C HIS A 39 2.01 1.38 -0.25
N GLY A 40 1.69 0.35 0.53
CA GLY A 40 2.21 0.20 1.88
C GLY A 40 3.51 -0.60 1.90
N HIS A 41 4.48 -0.12 2.65
CA HIS A 41 5.79 -0.72 2.76
C HIS A 41 6.25 -0.76 4.21
N GLY A 42 7.11 -1.71 4.52
CA GLY A 42 7.79 -1.80 5.80
C GLY A 42 9.20 -2.35 5.66
N PHE A 43 10.13 -1.94 6.51
CA PHE A 43 11.49 -2.49 6.59
C PHE A 43 12.12 -2.27 7.98
N MET A 44 13.01 -3.17 8.41
CA MET A 44 13.74 -3.04 9.67
C MET A 44 14.88 -2.04 9.53
N THR A 45 14.83 -0.95 10.32
CA THR A 45 15.80 0.14 10.29
C THR A 45 16.95 0.00 11.25
N ASN A 46 16.73 -0.68 12.38
CA ASN A 46 17.71 -0.88 13.44
C ASN A 46 17.48 -2.24 14.12
N PRO A 47 18.50 -3.12 14.21
CA PRO A 47 19.73 -3.05 13.41
C PRO A 47 19.37 -3.02 11.91
N PRO A 48 20.16 -2.37 11.05
CA PRO A 48 19.79 -2.24 9.65
C PRO A 48 19.72 -3.61 8.98
N ALA A 49 18.56 -3.95 8.41
CA ALA A 49 18.42 -5.20 7.65
C ALA A 49 19.33 -5.21 6.41
N ARG A 50 19.75 -6.40 6.00
CA ARG A 50 20.60 -6.57 4.80
C ARG A 50 19.90 -6.06 3.53
N ASN A 51 18.60 -6.26 3.44
CA ASN A 51 17.78 -5.85 2.30
C ASN A 51 17.37 -4.36 2.34
N LYS A 52 17.65 -3.63 3.43
CA LYS A 52 17.43 -2.17 3.55
C LYS A 52 18.47 -1.36 2.79
N ALA A 53 19.72 -1.80 2.74
CA ALA A 53 20.83 -1.00 2.23
C ALA A 53 20.63 -0.72 0.74
N ALA A 54 20.52 0.56 0.37
CA ALA A 54 20.44 1.00 -1.03
C ALA A 54 21.62 0.44 -1.84
N HIS A 55 21.35 -0.52 -2.71
CA HIS A 55 22.28 -1.23 -3.56
C HIS A 55 21.67 -1.30 -4.97
N PRO A 56 22.46 -1.47 -6.05
CA PRO A 56 21.91 -1.81 -7.37
C PRO A 56 20.89 -2.95 -7.33
N ASP A 57 21.07 -3.91 -6.41
CA ASP A 57 20.19 -5.08 -6.25
C ASP A 57 18.85 -4.77 -5.57
N ASN A 58 18.68 -3.62 -4.90
CA ASN A 58 17.37 -3.15 -4.39
C ASN A 58 16.97 -1.77 -4.95
N TYR A 59 17.54 -1.39 -6.09
CA TYR A 59 17.15 -0.19 -6.87
C TYR A 59 17.21 1.11 -6.08
N TYR A 60 18.14 1.20 -5.11
CA TYR A 60 18.30 2.37 -4.23
C TYR A 60 17.04 2.70 -3.42
N CYS A 61 16.18 1.71 -3.18
CA CYS A 61 14.90 1.83 -2.53
C CYS A 61 14.88 0.89 -1.29
N PRO A 62 14.93 1.44 -0.07
CA PRO A 62 15.08 0.64 1.16
C PRO A 62 14.00 -0.44 1.35
N GLN A 63 12.79 -0.17 0.87
CA GLN A 63 11.66 -1.07 0.95
C GLN A 63 11.61 -2.12 -0.16
N CYS A 64 12.25 -1.86 -1.30
CA CYS A 64 12.17 -2.73 -2.48
C CYS A 64 12.88 -4.08 -2.26
N GLY A 65 13.73 -4.18 -1.23
CA GLY A 65 14.32 -5.45 -0.80
C GLY A 65 13.35 -6.38 -0.03
N ASN A 66 12.12 -5.95 0.31
CA ASN A 66 11.16 -6.73 1.09
C ASN A 66 10.18 -7.55 0.25
N SER A 67 10.65 -8.14 -0.85
CA SER A 67 9.91 -9.15 -1.62
C SER A 67 8.43 -8.87 -1.89
N VAL A 68 8.02 -7.63 -2.16
CA VAL A 68 6.63 -7.35 -2.56
C VAL A 68 6.29 -8.10 -3.86
N GLY A 69 7.30 -8.40 -4.68
CA GLY A 69 7.19 -9.29 -5.85
C GLY A 69 6.80 -10.74 -5.51
N ALA A 70 7.04 -11.21 -4.28
CA ALA A 70 6.59 -12.50 -3.80
C ALA A 70 5.23 -12.44 -3.09
N VAL A 71 4.74 -11.29 -2.60
CA VAL A 71 3.38 -11.20 -2.01
C VAL A 71 2.32 -11.63 -3.02
N GLY A 72 2.45 -11.22 -4.29
CA GLY A 72 1.59 -11.72 -5.37
C GLY A 72 1.74 -13.23 -5.62
N ARG A 73 2.92 -13.81 -5.39
CA ARG A 73 3.19 -15.26 -5.57
C ARG A 73 2.67 -16.08 -4.40
N ILE A 74 2.90 -15.61 -3.18
CA ILE A 74 2.36 -16.12 -1.90
C ILE A 74 0.84 -16.15 -1.97
N GLN A 75 0.23 -15.02 -2.34
CA GLN A 75 -1.23 -14.91 -2.45
C GLN A 75 -1.78 -15.81 -3.57
N ALA A 76 -1.10 -15.88 -4.73
CA ALA A 76 -1.50 -16.77 -5.82
C ALA A 76 -1.37 -18.26 -5.46
N LYS A 77 -0.42 -18.64 -4.59
CA LYS A 77 -0.22 -20.02 -4.14
C LYS A 77 -0.96 -20.37 -2.84
N GLY A 78 -1.57 -19.39 -2.17
CA GLY A 78 -2.27 -19.61 -0.90
C GLY A 78 -1.36 -20.13 0.22
N ALA A 79 -0.11 -19.67 0.27
CA ALA A 79 0.84 -20.13 1.28
C ALA A 79 0.34 -19.77 2.71
N PRO A 80 0.50 -20.67 3.70
CA PRO A 80 0.06 -20.41 5.08
C PRO A 80 0.92 -19.32 5.74
N PHE A 81 0.44 -18.74 6.84
CA PHE A 81 1.25 -17.90 7.73
C PHE A 81 1.65 -18.70 8.99
N PRO A 82 2.92 -18.66 9.44
CA PRO A 82 4.07 -18.15 8.69
C PRO A 82 4.31 -19.03 7.46
N ASP A 83 4.75 -18.42 6.37
CA ASP A 83 5.09 -19.18 5.17
C ASP A 83 6.38 -19.97 5.40
N ASN A 84 6.52 -21.09 4.68
CA ASN A 84 7.82 -21.74 4.63
C ASN A 84 8.69 -20.90 3.70
N HIS A 85 9.54 -20.03 4.25
CA HIS A 85 10.39 -19.08 3.52
C HIS A 85 11.35 -19.71 2.48
N ASP A 86 11.34 -21.04 2.33
CA ASP A 86 12.13 -21.80 1.36
C ASP A 86 11.27 -22.69 0.42
N ALA A 87 9.94 -22.58 0.48
CA ALA A 87 9.04 -23.33 -0.39
C ALA A 87 8.89 -22.66 -1.76
N GLU A 88 8.66 -23.47 -2.80
CA GLU A 88 8.47 -22.95 -4.14
C GLU A 88 7.27 -22.00 -4.22
N GLY A 89 7.51 -20.72 -4.54
CA GLY A 89 6.49 -19.68 -4.65
C GLY A 89 6.28 -18.86 -3.37
N THR A 90 7.18 -18.96 -2.41
CA THR A 90 7.28 -18.02 -1.29
C THR A 90 8.32 -16.92 -1.54
N HIS A 91 8.46 -16.01 -0.58
CA HIS A 91 9.67 -15.19 -0.48
C HIS A 91 10.76 -15.95 0.26
N GLY A 92 12.01 -15.56 0.05
CA GLY A 92 13.18 -16.02 0.78
C GLY A 92 13.22 -15.44 2.19
N LEU A 93 13.99 -16.09 3.07
CA LEU A 93 14.10 -15.71 4.49
C LEU A 93 14.53 -14.25 4.72
N CYS A 94 15.34 -13.70 3.79
CA CYS A 94 15.80 -12.31 3.85
C CYS A 94 15.16 -11.38 2.81
N GLY A 95 14.01 -11.76 2.24
CA GLY A 95 13.26 -10.93 1.28
C GLY A 95 13.66 -11.08 -0.19
N ASP A 96 14.46 -12.09 -0.52
CA ASP A 96 14.74 -12.46 -1.91
C ASP A 96 13.54 -13.18 -2.56
N PRO A 97 13.31 -13.07 -3.88
CA PRO A 97 13.83 -12.02 -4.72
C PRO A 97 13.24 -10.66 -4.31
N TRP A 98 13.98 -9.59 -4.60
CA TRP A 98 13.53 -8.20 -4.40
C TRP A 98 12.24 -7.89 -5.20
N GLU A 99 11.53 -6.82 -4.82
CA GLU A 99 10.27 -6.38 -5.45
C GLU A 99 10.44 -5.99 -6.93
N GLY A 100 9.92 -6.81 -7.84
CA GLY A 100 10.06 -6.57 -9.28
C GLY A 100 11.19 -7.37 -9.93
N GLY A 101 11.91 -8.17 -9.13
CA GLY A 101 12.84 -9.17 -9.60
C GLY A 101 12.16 -10.18 -10.51
N LYS A 102 12.67 -10.32 -11.74
CA LYS A 102 12.26 -11.38 -12.67
C LYS A 102 13.06 -12.63 -12.34
N GLY A 103 12.46 -13.58 -11.62
CA GLY A 103 13.12 -14.86 -11.33
C GLY A 103 12.37 -15.67 -10.27
N ASP A 104 12.63 -16.97 -10.25
CA ASP A 104 12.21 -17.86 -9.16
C ASP A 104 13.06 -17.61 -7.90
N LEU A 105 12.52 -18.03 -6.75
CA LEU A 105 13.31 -18.06 -5.53
C LEU A 105 14.50 -19.00 -5.74
N LEU A 106 15.72 -18.47 -5.60
CA LEU A 106 16.93 -19.27 -5.70
C LEU A 106 17.11 -20.13 -4.43
N PRO A 107 17.85 -21.26 -4.53
CA PRO A 107 18.28 -22.01 -3.35
C PRO A 107 18.91 -21.10 -2.28
N LEU A 108 18.71 -21.43 -0.99
CA LEU A 108 19.09 -20.58 0.14
C LEU A 108 20.53 -20.03 0.06
N ASN A 109 21.48 -20.87 -0.33
CA ASN A 109 22.91 -20.51 -0.45
C ASN A 109 23.24 -19.59 -1.64
N GLN A 110 22.28 -19.34 -2.53
CA GLN A 110 22.41 -18.47 -3.70
C GLN A 110 21.63 -17.17 -3.56
N GLN A 111 20.76 -17.04 -2.56
CA GLN A 111 19.99 -15.83 -2.27
C GLN A 111 20.91 -14.67 -1.89
N THR A 112 20.63 -13.47 -2.41
CA THR A 112 21.52 -12.31 -2.30
C THR A 112 21.68 -11.85 -0.86
N PHE A 113 20.58 -11.75 -0.11
CA PHE A 113 20.58 -11.24 1.26
C PHE A 113 20.90 -12.32 2.30
N MET A 114 20.94 -13.59 1.90
CA MET A 114 21.42 -14.69 2.75
C MET A 114 22.94 -14.71 2.91
N LYS A 115 23.68 -14.11 1.97
CA LYS A 115 25.14 -14.02 2.04
C LYS A 115 25.58 -13.27 3.30
N GLU A 116 26.62 -13.78 3.94
CA GLU A 116 27.18 -13.15 5.13
C GLU A 116 27.68 -11.73 4.80
N GLY A 117 27.30 -10.79 5.66
CA GLY A 117 27.68 -9.39 5.56
C GLY A 117 28.41 -8.93 6.82
N PRO A 118 28.83 -7.66 6.87
CA PRO A 118 29.48 -7.12 8.06
C PRO A 118 28.54 -7.16 9.28
N ILE A 119 29.13 -7.28 10.47
CA ILE A 119 28.40 -7.13 11.74
C ILE A 119 27.94 -5.68 11.85
N VAL A 120 26.62 -5.47 11.93
CA VAL A 120 26.00 -4.13 12.01
C VAL A 120 25.60 -3.73 13.44
N ALA A 121 25.55 -4.68 14.36
CA ALA A 121 25.27 -4.47 15.78
C ALA A 121 25.83 -5.63 16.62
N THR A 122 26.17 -5.34 17.86
CA THR A 122 26.60 -6.35 18.85
C THR A 122 25.72 -6.29 20.08
N TYR A 123 25.38 -7.46 20.61
CA TYR A 123 24.51 -7.59 21.77
C TYR A 123 25.11 -8.60 22.75
N SER A 124 24.83 -8.41 24.04
CA SER A 124 25.15 -9.38 25.07
C SER A 124 24.05 -10.43 25.20
N ARG A 125 24.39 -11.66 25.58
CA ARG A 125 23.38 -12.70 25.85
C ARG A 125 22.39 -12.22 26.92
N GLY A 126 21.10 -12.36 26.65
CA GLY A 126 20.03 -11.93 27.56
C GLY A 126 19.76 -10.42 27.57
N GLN A 127 20.47 -9.65 26.75
CA GLN A 127 20.21 -8.22 26.58
C GLN A 127 18.82 -8.02 25.97
N THR A 128 18.05 -7.08 26.52
CA THR A 128 16.87 -6.54 25.84
C THR A 128 17.33 -5.69 24.66
N VAL A 129 16.88 -6.05 23.46
CA VAL A 129 17.25 -5.37 22.22
C VAL A 129 16.11 -4.46 21.76
N GLU A 130 16.45 -3.28 21.27
CA GLU A 130 15.52 -2.39 20.60
C GLU A 130 15.60 -2.66 19.10
N ILE A 131 14.44 -2.89 18.47
CA ILE A 131 14.32 -3.13 17.03
C ILE A 131 13.38 -2.08 16.47
N ASP A 132 13.85 -1.33 15.49
CA ASP A 132 13.08 -0.30 14.82
C ASP A 132 12.54 -0.80 13.48
N MET A 133 11.23 -0.68 13.29
CA MET A 133 10.55 -0.95 12.04
C MET A 133 10.03 0.36 11.45
N HIS A 134 10.41 0.66 10.21
CA HIS A 134 9.79 1.74 9.45
C HIS A 134 8.58 1.20 8.70
N LEU A 135 7.41 1.84 8.86
CA LEU A 135 6.17 1.48 8.18
C LEU A 135 5.57 2.72 7.52
N THR A 136 5.27 2.63 6.21
CA THR A 136 4.58 3.72 5.50
C THR A 136 3.06 3.60 5.62
N VAL A 137 2.55 2.39 5.86
CA VAL A 137 1.13 2.08 6.08
C VAL A 137 1.02 1.00 7.15
N HIS A 138 0.02 1.12 8.01
CA HIS A 138 -0.25 0.15 9.07
C HIS A 138 -1.29 -0.88 8.61
N HIS A 139 -0.84 -2.08 8.26
CA HIS A 139 -1.68 -3.15 7.67
C HIS A 139 -2.36 -4.10 8.68
N TRP A 140 -2.34 -3.79 9.98
CA TRP A 140 -2.71 -4.74 11.05
C TRP A 140 -1.81 -6.00 11.04
N GLY A 141 -1.84 -6.80 12.10
CA GLY A 141 -1.00 -8.00 12.25
C GLY A 141 0.05 -7.88 13.35
N HIS A 142 1.13 -8.66 13.24
CA HIS A 142 2.21 -8.73 14.22
C HIS A 142 3.57 -8.98 13.53
N PHE A 143 4.65 -8.75 14.28
CA PHE A 143 6.02 -9.07 13.86
C PHE A 143 6.55 -10.28 14.64
N GLU A 144 7.36 -11.09 13.97
CA GLU A 144 8.12 -12.18 14.58
C GLU A 144 9.61 -11.97 14.28
N PHE A 145 10.47 -12.32 15.24
CA PHE A 145 11.92 -12.23 15.12
C PHE A 145 12.52 -13.59 15.51
N ARG A 146 13.54 -14.05 14.78
CA ARG A 146 14.19 -15.37 14.95
C ARG A 146 15.70 -15.21 15.06
#